data_AF-A0A3D8IIE8-F1
#
_entry.id   AF-A0A3D8IIE8-F1
#
_cell.length_a   1.000
_cell.length_b   1.000
_cell.length_c   1.000
_cell.angle_alpha   90.00
_cell.angle_beta   90.00
_cell.angle_gamma   90.00
#
_symmetry.space_group_name_H-M   'P 1'
#
loop_
_entity.id
_entity.type
_entity.pdbx_description
1 polymer ?
#
loop_
_entity_poly.entity_id
_entity_poly.type
_entity_poly.pdbx_seq_one_letter_code
_entity_poly.pdbx_strand_id
1 'polypeptide(L)'
;MVQKNILATLKKHIDSGIIEATPKKVTKIQIHNFGENMKGINEFIGATQILSINLSKIKNLSEKIEWINELLKQEENKNTASMLKTQKNAHLANIKFVIDGAVFMGVKLFDTKLSCIVNKMIFNLNIENPLNYIDNNMFEYCNEKLDEINLIMEKINSRLNDVDKDSNSIGYNESFKENPFIKLL
;
A
#
# COMPACT_ATOMS: atom_id res chain seq x y z
N MET A 1 -7.29 38.93 55.75
CA MET A 1 -7.00 39.66 54.49
C MET A 1 -5.99 38.94 53.58
N VAL A 2 -5.02 38.19 54.13
CA VAL A 2 -3.96 37.49 53.37
C VAL A 2 -4.45 36.31 52.52
N GLN A 3 -5.42 35.51 53.00
CA GLN A 3 -5.93 34.34 52.27
C GLN A 3 -6.64 34.67 50.95
N LYS A 4 -7.33 35.82 50.86
CA LYS A 4 -7.98 36.28 49.62
C LYS A 4 -6.97 36.63 48.52
N ASN A 5 -5.82 37.17 48.89
CA ASN A 5 -4.77 37.55 47.94
C ASN A 5 -3.96 36.34 47.46
N ILE A 6 -3.78 35.32 48.29
CA ILE A 6 -3.14 34.05 47.88
C ILE A 6 -4.06 33.29 46.91
N LEU A 7 -5.37 33.21 47.20
CA LEU A 7 -6.33 32.58 46.29
C LEU A 7 -6.42 33.33 44.95
N ALA A 8 -6.43 34.67 44.96
CA ALA A 8 -6.47 35.47 43.74
C ALA A 8 -5.19 35.30 42.91
N THR A 9 -4.02 35.22 43.56
CA THR A 9 -2.73 35.00 42.90
C THR A 9 -2.62 33.58 42.32
N LEU A 10 -3.07 32.56 43.04
CA LEU A 10 -3.12 31.18 42.54
C LEU A 10 -4.13 31.02 41.39
N LYS A 11 -5.31 31.64 41.51
CA LYS A 11 -6.32 31.62 40.44
C LYS A 11 -5.81 32.31 39.18
N LYS A 12 -5.13 33.46 39.31
CA LYS A 12 -4.49 34.13 38.18
C LYS A 12 -3.40 33.27 37.52
N HIS A 13 -2.67 32.47 38.29
CA HIS A 13 -1.63 31.58 37.77
C HIS A 13 -2.21 30.32 37.09
N ILE A 14 -3.32 29.78 37.62
CA ILE A 14 -4.08 28.67 37.02
C ILE A 14 -4.75 29.13 35.72
N ASP A 15 -5.39 30.30 35.71
CA ASP A 15 -6.03 30.88 34.52
C ASP A 15 -5.01 31.23 33.41
N SER A 16 -3.75 31.53 33.76
CA SER A 16 -2.68 31.73 32.78
C SER A 16 -1.95 30.44 32.34
N GLY A 17 -2.16 29.33 33.05
CA GLY A 17 -1.47 28.05 32.83
C GLY A 17 -2.32 26.98 32.15
N ILE A 18 -3.64 27.14 32.13
CA ILE A 18 -4.53 26.32 31.31
C ILE A 18 -4.59 26.99 29.93
N ILE A 19 -3.55 26.77 29.13
CA ILE A 19 -3.74 26.78 27.68
C ILE A 19 -4.66 25.60 27.43
N GLU A 20 -5.98 25.83 27.47
CA GLU A 20 -6.92 24.90 26.89
C GLU A 20 -6.40 24.66 25.48
N ALA A 21 -5.88 23.45 25.24
CA ALA A 21 -5.57 22.98 23.91
C ALA A 21 -6.89 22.97 23.16
N THR A 22 -7.28 24.14 22.65
CA THR A 22 -8.47 24.29 21.83
C THR A 22 -8.26 23.32 20.69
N PRO A 23 -9.12 22.29 20.55
CA PRO A 23 -8.93 21.30 19.51
C PRO A 23 -8.92 22.08 18.20
N LYS A 24 -7.79 22.02 17.47
CA LYS A 24 -7.69 22.64 16.13
C LYS A 24 -8.91 22.18 15.36
N LYS A 25 -9.83 23.11 15.07
CA LYS A 25 -11.04 22.79 14.32
C LYS A 25 -10.61 22.29 12.96
N VAL A 26 -10.73 20.98 12.75
CA VAL A 26 -10.48 20.35 11.46
C VAL A 26 -11.42 21.00 10.46
N THR A 27 -10.86 21.59 9.41
CA THR A 27 -11.63 22.29 8.39
C THR A 27 -12.39 21.28 7.54
N LYS A 28 -13.52 21.70 6.97
CA LYS A 28 -14.28 20.89 5.99
C LYS A 28 -13.38 20.40 4.83
N ILE A 29 -12.39 21.21 4.44
CA ILE A 29 -11.40 20.88 3.40
C ILE A 29 -10.50 19.72 3.85
N GLN A 30 -10.02 19.73 5.10
CA GLN A 30 -9.20 18.65 5.65
C GLN A 30 -9.98 17.33 5.74
N ILE A 31 -11.24 17.37 6.14
CA ILE A 31 -12.12 16.18 6.19
C ILE A 31 -12.35 15.63 4.79
N HIS A 32 -12.65 16.50 3.82
CA HIS A 32 -12.86 16.10 2.43
C HIS A 32 -11.60 15.45 1.83
N ASN A 33 -10.44 16.09 2.00
CA ASN A 33 -9.18 15.56 1.47
C ASN A 33 -8.78 14.24 2.12
N PHE A 34 -9.06 14.07 3.42
CA PHE A 34 -8.89 12.79 4.10
C PHE A 34 -9.77 11.69 3.48
N GLY A 35 -11.06 11.99 3.23
CA GLY A 35 -11.99 11.06 2.60
C GLY A 35 -11.55 10.63 1.21
N GLU A 36 -11.16 11.58 0.36
CA GLU A 36 -10.67 11.29 -0.99
C GLU A 36 -9.37 10.46 -0.98
N ASN A 37 -8.44 10.77 -0.08
CA ASN A 37 -7.20 9.98 0.06
C ASN A 37 -7.50 8.54 0.49
N MET A 38 -8.34 8.35 1.50
CA MET A 38 -8.71 7.00 1.98
C MET A 38 -9.47 6.21 0.93
N LYS A 39 -10.31 6.87 0.13
CA LYS A 39 -10.97 6.25 -1.02
C LYS A 39 -9.94 5.75 -2.04
N GLY A 40 -8.98 6.59 -2.45
CA GLY A 40 -7.93 6.19 -3.38
C GLY A 40 -7.06 5.04 -2.86
N ILE A 41 -6.77 5.02 -1.55
CA ILE A 41 -6.05 3.91 -0.91
C ILE A 41 -6.88 2.61 -0.98
N ASN A 42 -8.17 2.66 -0.65
CA ASN A 42 -9.04 1.49 -0.69
C ASN A 42 -9.23 0.96 -2.12
N GLU A 43 -9.34 1.85 -3.11
CA GLU A 43 -9.39 1.48 -4.52
C GLU A 43 -8.10 0.78 -4.96
N PHE A 44 -6.94 1.30 -4.57
CA PHE A 44 -5.66 0.66 -4.85
C PHE A 44 -5.53 -0.71 -4.19
N ILE A 45 -5.91 -0.83 -2.92
CA ILE A 45 -5.92 -2.11 -2.18
C ILE A 45 -6.83 -3.12 -2.90
N GLY A 46 -8.05 -2.71 -3.27
CA GLY A 46 -9.01 -3.56 -3.97
C GLY A 46 -8.49 -4.03 -5.34
N ALA A 47 -7.94 -3.11 -6.14
CA ALA A 47 -7.33 -3.43 -7.43
C ALA A 47 -6.17 -4.43 -7.26
N THR A 48 -5.30 -4.17 -6.29
CA THR A 48 -4.12 -5.01 -5.99
C THR A 48 -4.52 -6.41 -5.53
N GLN A 49 -5.57 -6.55 -4.72
CA GLN A 49 -6.09 -7.85 -4.28
C GLN A 49 -6.63 -8.67 -5.44
N ILE A 50 -7.44 -8.07 -6.32
CA ILE A 50 -7.97 -8.76 -7.51
C ILE A 50 -6.82 -9.17 -8.44
N LEU A 51 -5.82 -8.31 -8.61
CA LEU A 51 -4.63 -8.61 -9.38
C LEU A 51 -3.86 -9.80 -8.79
N SER A 52 -3.62 -9.82 -7.48
CA SER A 52 -2.98 -10.93 -6.76
C SER A 52 -3.71 -12.26 -6.92
N ILE A 53 -5.05 -12.25 -6.80
CA ILE A 53 -5.88 -13.45 -6.98
C ILE A 53 -5.74 -14.00 -8.41
N ASN A 54 -5.82 -13.14 -9.42
CA ASN A 54 -5.69 -13.57 -10.81
C ASN A 54 -4.26 -14.02 -11.14
N LEU A 55 -3.24 -13.33 -10.63
CA LEU A 55 -1.85 -13.72 -10.78
C LEU A 55 -1.56 -15.08 -10.12
N SER A 56 -2.14 -15.37 -8.95
CA SER A 56 -2.05 -16.69 -8.31
C SER A 56 -2.69 -17.80 -9.16
N LYS A 57 -3.82 -17.53 -9.82
CA LYS A 57 -4.42 -18.49 -10.76
C LYS A 57 -3.49 -18.75 -11.96
N ILE A 58 -2.87 -17.70 -12.49
CA ILE A 58 -1.91 -17.79 -13.59
C ILE A 58 -0.69 -18.59 -13.16
N LYS A 59 -0.13 -18.35 -11.97
CA LYS A 59 0.98 -19.12 -11.39
C LYS A 59 0.67 -20.62 -11.39
N ASN A 60 -0.49 -21.03 -10.88
CA ASN A 60 -0.89 -22.44 -10.82
C ASN A 60 -1.06 -23.07 -12.21
N LEU A 61 -1.49 -22.29 -13.22
CA LEU A 61 -1.54 -22.75 -14.60
C LEU A 61 -0.14 -22.83 -15.23
N SER A 62 0.76 -21.93 -14.84
CA SER A 62 2.15 -21.88 -15.30
C SER A 62 2.93 -23.11 -14.84
N GLU A 63 2.78 -23.50 -13.58
CA GLU A 63 3.38 -24.73 -13.01
C GLU A 63 2.94 -25.98 -13.79
N LYS A 64 1.66 -26.07 -14.16
CA LYS A 64 1.14 -27.17 -14.99
C LYS A 64 1.75 -27.17 -16.38
N ILE A 65 1.96 -26.00 -16.97
CA ILE A 65 2.60 -25.87 -18.29
C ILE A 65 4.07 -26.30 -18.22
N GLU A 66 4.78 -25.95 -17.15
CA GLU A 66 6.17 -26.36 -16.92
C GLU A 66 6.27 -27.88 -16.80
N TRP A 67 5.42 -28.51 -15.99
CA TRP A 67 5.33 -29.97 -15.89
C TRP A 67 5.04 -30.64 -17.24
N ILE A 68 4.13 -30.09 -18.05
CA ILE A 68 3.87 -30.60 -19.41
C ILE A 68 5.10 -30.45 -20.32
N ASN A 69 5.83 -29.33 -20.23
CA ASN A 69 7.05 -29.12 -21.02
C ASN A 69 8.15 -30.13 -20.66
N GLU A 70 8.27 -30.51 -19.39
CA GLU A 70 9.21 -31.55 -18.95
C GLU A 70 8.83 -32.93 -19.52
N LEU A 71 7.55 -33.30 -19.44
CA LEU A 71 7.06 -34.55 -20.04
C LEU A 71 7.29 -34.60 -21.56
N LEU A 72 7.05 -33.48 -22.26
CA LEU A 72 7.29 -33.39 -23.69
C LEU A 72 8.77 -33.61 -24.09
N LYS A 73 9.73 -33.37 -23.20
CA LYS A 73 11.15 -33.65 -23.45
C LYS A 73 11.48 -35.14 -23.38
N GLN A 74 10.69 -35.91 -22.64
CA GLN A 74 10.91 -37.34 -22.39
C GLN A 74 10.05 -38.25 -23.29
N GLU A 75 8.99 -37.70 -23.89
CA GLU A 75 8.01 -38.48 -24.65
C GLU A 75 8.43 -38.71 -26.10
N GLU A 76 8.65 -39.98 -26.48
CA GLU A 76 8.97 -40.38 -27.86
C GLU A 76 7.71 -40.65 -28.71
N ASN A 77 6.55 -40.91 -28.07
CA ASN A 77 5.31 -41.22 -28.77
C ASN A 77 4.63 -39.95 -29.34
N LYS A 78 4.51 -39.89 -30.67
CA LYS A 78 3.89 -38.77 -31.39
C LYS A 78 2.44 -38.48 -30.99
N ASN A 79 1.65 -39.52 -30.66
CA ASN A 79 0.25 -39.34 -30.29
C ASN A 79 0.13 -38.70 -28.90
N THR A 80 0.90 -39.19 -27.93
CA THR A 80 0.96 -38.63 -26.57
C THR A 80 1.50 -37.21 -26.58
N ALA A 81 2.57 -36.95 -27.33
CA ALA A 81 3.14 -35.62 -27.48
C ALA A 81 2.15 -34.62 -28.10
N SER A 82 1.32 -35.06 -29.06
CA SER A 82 0.26 -34.22 -29.62
C SER A 82 -0.81 -33.87 -28.58
N MET A 83 -1.21 -34.84 -27.75
CA MET A 83 -2.21 -34.61 -26.69
C MET A 83 -1.71 -33.63 -25.63
N LEU A 84 -0.46 -33.79 -25.19
CA LEU A 84 0.20 -32.88 -24.24
C LEU A 84 0.31 -31.45 -24.79
N LYS A 85 0.63 -31.28 -26.08
CA LYS A 85 0.63 -29.96 -26.74
C LYS A 85 -0.75 -29.31 -26.73
N THR A 86 -1.81 -30.08 -27.03
CA THR A 86 -3.20 -29.58 -26.95
C THR A 86 -3.53 -29.14 -25.53
N GLN A 87 -3.14 -29.91 -24.52
CA GLN A 87 -3.35 -29.56 -23.12
C GLN A 87 -2.59 -28.29 -22.70
N LYS A 88 -1.32 -28.15 -23.12
CA LYS A 88 -0.55 -26.92 -22.94
C LYS A 88 -1.26 -25.71 -23.54
N ASN A 89 -1.75 -25.83 -24.77
CA ASN A 89 -2.48 -24.76 -25.45
C ASN A 89 -3.78 -24.40 -24.74
N ALA A 90 -4.49 -25.38 -24.19
CA ALA A 90 -5.68 -25.13 -23.37
C ALA A 90 -5.35 -24.33 -22.10
N HIS A 91 -4.24 -24.65 -21.42
CA HIS A 91 -3.79 -23.88 -20.26
C HIS A 91 -3.38 -22.45 -20.65
N LEU A 92 -2.69 -22.25 -21.78
CA LEU A 92 -2.36 -20.92 -22.29
C LEU A 92 -3.62 -20.09 -22.61
N ALA A 93 -4.62 -20.70 -23.23
CA ALA A 93 -5.90 -20.06 -23.49
C ALA A 93 -6.62 -19.65 -22.19
N ASN A 94 -6.57 -20.50 -21.16
CA ASN A 94 -7.12 -20.18 -19.84
C ASN A 94 -6.37 -19.02 -19.17
N ILE A 95 -5.04 -18.96 -19.28
CA ILE A 95 -4.25 -17.83 -18.76
C ILE A 95 -4.70 -16.54 -19.47
N LYS A 96 -4.83 -16.56 -20.79
CA LYS A 96 -5.33 -15.41 -21.56
C LYS A 96 -6.71 -14.97 -21.07
N PHE A 97 -7.64 -15.91 -20.85
CA PHE A 97 -8.96 -15.61 -20.32
C PHE A 97 -8.90 -14.95 -18.92
N VAL A 98 -8.02 -15.43 -18.05
CA VAL A 98 -7.80 -14.83 -16.72
C VAL A 98 -7.27 -13.40 -16.83
N ILE A 99 -6.34 -13.15 -17.75
CA ILE A 99 -5.78 -11.81 -18.00
C ILE A 99 -6.86 -10.86 -18.51
N ASP A 100 -7.62 -11.27 -19.52
CA ASP A 100 -8.67 -10.46 -20.13
C ASP A 100 -9.83 -10.19 -19.15
N GLY A 101 -10.10 -11.13 -18.24
CA GLY A 101 -11.11 -10.99 -17.19
C GLY A 101 -10.65 -10.21 -15.94
N ALA A 102 -9.35 -9.90 -15.81
CA ALA A 102 -8.82 -9.19 -14.65
C ALA A 102 -9.09 -7.68 -14.78
N VAL A 103 -10.27 -7.26 -14.32
CA VAL A 103 -10.77 -5.89 -14.38
C VAL A 103 -11.20 -5.42 -12.99
N PHE A 104 -10.86 -4.17 -12.64
CA PHE A 104 -11.38 -3.49 -11.46
C PHE A 104 -11.94 -2.13 -11.88
N MET A 105 -13.17 -1.83 -11.46
CA MET A 105 -13.86 -0.57 -11.82
C MET A 105 -13.87 -0.27 -13.33
N GLY A 106 -13.96 -1.31 -14.17
CA GLY A 106 -13.95 -1.17 -15.63
C GLY A 106 -12.56 -1.01 -16.26
N VAL A 107 -11.49 -0.98 -15.47
CA VAL A 107 -10.11 -0.84 -15.93
C VAL A 107 -9.39 -2.19 -15.84
N LYS A 108 -8.66 -2.56 -16.89
CA LYS A 108 -7.81 -3.76 -16.89
C LYS A 108 -6.69 -3.62 -15.86
N LEU A 109 -6.29 -4.73 -15.24
CA LEU A 109 -5.28 -4.72 -14.19
C LEU A 109 -3.88 -5.07 -14.71
N PHE A 110 -3.77 -5.93 -15.72
CA PHE A 110 -2.50 -6.21 -16.39
C PHE A 110 -2.13 -5.08 -17.36
N ASP A 111 -0.82 -4.91 -17.58
CA ASP A 111 -0.23 -3.84 -18.40
C ASP A 111 -0.68 -2.43 -17.99
N THR A 112 -1.07 -2.27 -16.73
CA THR A 112 -1.61 -1.03 -16.17
C THR A 112 -0.84 -0.65 -14.93
N LYS A 113 -0.38 0.61 -14.89
CA LYS A 113 0.31 1.16 -13.71
C LYS A 113 -0.71 1.63 -12.69
N LEU A 114 -0.80 0.91 -11.57
CA LEU A 114 -1.58 1.29 -10.41
C LEU A 114 -0.73 2.17 -9.48
N SER A 115 -1.34 3.17 -8.85
CA SER A 115 -0.63 3.99 -7.87
C SER A 115 -1.54 4.52 -6.78
N CYS A 116 -0.99 4.74 -5.58
CA CYS A 116 -1.68 5.43 -4.49
C CYS A 116 -0.71 6.21 -3.61
N ILE A 117 -1.25 7.11 -2.78
CA ILE A 117 -0.48 7.91 -1.84
C ILE A 117 -0.94 7.60 -0.42
N VAL A 118 -0.04 7.07 0.42
CA VAL A 118 -0.28 6.81 1.84
C VAL A 118 0.74 7.61 2.65
N ASN A 119 0.29 8.50 3.53
CA ASN A 119 1.14 9.33 4.38
C ASN A 119 2.30 10.03 3.62
N LYS A 120 1.97 10.63 2.46
CA LYS A 120 2.91 11.32 1.54
C LYS A 120 3.90 10.42 0.80
N MET A 121 3.84 9.09 0.97
CA MET A 121 4.58 8.13 0.16
C MET A 121 3.75 7.63 -1.01
N ILE A 122 4.38 7.54 -2.18
CA ILE A 122 3.75 7.04 -3.40
C ILE A 122 4.09 5.56 -3.54
N PHE A 123 3.07 4.72 -3.62
CA PHE A 123 3.18 3.31 -3.98
C PHE A 123 2.79 3.16 -5.44
N ASN A 124 3.57 2.38 -6.18
CA ASN A 124 3.30 2.06 -7.58
C ASN A 124 3.37 0.55 -7.74
N LEU A 125 2.47 0.00 -8.55
CA LEU A 125 2.48 -1.39 -8.94
C LEU A 125 2.23 -1.47 -10.44
N ASN A 126 3.05 -2.23 -11.15
CA ASN A 126 2.85 -2.54 -12.55
C ASN A 126 3.15 -4.01 -12.78
N ILE A 127 2.16 -4.73 -13.29
CA ILE A 127 2.30 -6.15 -13.64
C ILE A 127 2.01 -6.28 -15.11
N GLU A 128 3.04 -6.64 -15.86
CA GLU A 128 2.95 -6.88 -17.28
C GLU A 128 2.23 -8.20 -17.55
N ASN A 129 1.75 -8.37 -18.77
CA ASN A 129 1.15 -9.61 -19.22
C ASN A 129 2.11 -10.82 -19.01
N PRO A 130 1.75 -11.79 -18.15
CA PRO A 130 2.60 -12.96 -17.91
C PRO A 130 2.87 -13.82 -19.15
N LEU A 131 2.02 -13.75 -20.18
CA LEU A 131 2.24 -14.45 -21.44
C LEU A 131 3.49 -13.99 -22.19
N ASN A 132 4.06 -12.83 -21.85
CA ASN A 132 5.35 -12.38 -22.38
C ASN A 132 6.52 -13.26 -21.90
N TYR A 133 6.31 -14.07 -20.85
CA TYR A 133 7.33 -14.89 -20.19
C TYR A 133 7.12 -16.39 -20.39
N ILE A 134 6.32 -16.81 -21.39
CA ILE A 134 6.08 -18.24 -21.66
C ILE A 134 7.38 -19.04 -21.84
N ASP A 135 8.39 -18.43 -22.48
CA ASP A 135 9.69 -19.05 -22.74
C ASP A 135 10.73 -18.75 -21.64
N ASN A 136 10.52 -17.69 -20.85
CA ASN A 136 11.45 -17.18 -19.84
C ASN A 136 10.91 -17.39 -18.40
N ASN A 137 10.43 -18.61 -18.12
CA ASN A 137 9.94 -19.01 -16.81
C ASN A 137 8.80 -18.13 -16.23
N MET A 138 7.63 -18.20 -16.85
CA MET A 138 6.39 -17.53 -16.40
C MET A 138 6.03 -17.81 -14.92
N PHE A 139 6.36 -19.00 -14.40
CA PHE A 139 6.08 -19.35 -13.01
C PHE A 139 6.88 -18.49 -12.03
N GLU A 140 8.19 -18.36 -12.27
CA GLU A 140 9.09 -17.52 -11.47
C GLU A 140 8.68 -16.05 -11.52
N TYR A 141 8.37 -15.53 -12.71
CA TYR A 141 7.81 -14.17 -12.86
C TYR A 141 6.57 -13.95 -11.99
N CYS A 142 5.60 -14.88 -12.02
CA CYS A 142 4.39 -14.76 -11.22
C CYS A 142 4.69 -14.79 -9.72
N ASN A 143 5.67 -15.59 -9.28
CA ASN A 143 6.10 -15.64 -7.88
C ASN A 143 6.70 -14.30 -7.44
N GLU A 144 7.68 -13.79 -8.17
CA GLU A 144 8.32 -12.51 -7.84
C GLU A 144 7.31 -11.37 -7.75
N LYS A 145 6.34 -11.34 -8.68
CA LYS A 145 5.29 -10.33 -8.69
C LYS A 145 4.26 -10.49 -7.58
N LEU A 146 3.98 -11.71 -7.13
CA LEU A 146 3.16 -11.93 -5.94
C LEU A 146 3.89 -11.47 -4.67
N ASP A 147 5.19 -11.72 -4.57
CA ASP A 147 6.00 -11.26 -3.44
C ASP A 147 6.11 -9.72 -3.43
N GLU A 148 6.27 -9.09 -4.60
CA GLU A 148 6.22 -7.63 -4.74
C GLU A 148 4.88 -7.07 -4.23
N ILE A 149 3.75 -7.68 -4.64
CA ILE A 149 2.42 -7.30 -4.16
C ILE A 149 2.33 -7.42 -2.64
N ASN A 150 2.74 -8.55 -2.07
CA ASN A 150 2.68 -8.79 -0.63
C ASN A 150 3.50 -7.74 0.14
N LEU A 151 4.71 -7.45 -0.33
CA LEU A 151 5.57 -6.43 0.27
C LEU A 151 4.96 -5.03 0.21
N ILE A 152 4.31 -4.66 -0.90
CA ILE A 152 3.61 -3.37 -1.03
C ILE A 152 2.45 -3.31 -0.06
N MET A 153 1.64 -4.37 0.03
CA MET A 153 0.49 -4.45 0.92
C MET A 153 0.91 -4.37 2.40
N GLU A 154 1.99 -5.05 2.78
CA GLU A 154 2.57 -4.96 4.13
C GLU A 154 3.05 -3.54 4.44
N LYS A 155 3.75 -2.89 3.51
CA LYS A 155 4.21 -1.51 3.68
C LYS A 155 3.04 -0.54 3.82
N ILE A 156 1.98 -0.70 3.03
CA ILE A 156 0.76 0.11 3.14
C ILE A 156 0.12 -0.10 4.51
N ASN A 157 -0.05 -1.36 4.95
CA ASN A 157 -0.62 -1.67 6.25
C ASN A 157 0.22 -1.10 7.40
N SER A 158 1.54 -1.23 7.35
CA SER A 158 2.44 -0.61 8.34
C SER A 158 2.25 0.90 8.40
N ARG A 159 2.15 1.56 7.24
CA ARG A 159 1.96 3.01 7.17
C ARG A 159 0.58 3.47 7.64
N LEU A 160 -0.46 2.69 7.39
CA LEU A 160 -1.81 2.97 7.90
C LEU A 160 -1.89 2.80 9.42
N ASN A 161 -1.08 1.90 9.98
CA ASN A 161 -1.04 1.61 11.42
C ASN A 161 -0.01 2.45 12.19
N ASP A 162 0.96 3.05 11.50
CA ASP A 162 1.89 4.02 12.10
C ASP A 162 1.09 5.24 12.57
N VAL A 163 0.69 5.22 13.83
CA VAL A 163 0.25 6.41 14.54
C VAL A 163 1.47 7.31 14.63
N ASP A 164 1.46 8.44 13.90
CA ASP A 164 2.52 9.44 13.85
C ASP A 164 3.20 9.65 15.22
N LYS A 165 4.34 8.99 15.46
CA LYS A 165 5.25 9.32 16.57
C LYS A 165 5.80 10.75 16.44
N ASP A 166 5.65 11.36 15.26
CA ASP A 166 6.06 12.72 14.95
C ASP A 166 5.04 13.80 15.34
N SER A 167 3.92 13.42 15.96
CA SER A 167 2.98 14.40 16.55
C SER A 167 3.52 15.08 17.82
N ASN A 168 4.64 14.59 18.39
CA ASN A 168 5.19 15.08 19.67
C ASN A 168 6.50 15.87 19.55
N SER A 169 7.03 16.13 18.35
CA SER A 169 8.15 17.06 18.18
C SER A 169 7.63 18.49 17.97
N ILE A 170 7.01 19.05 19.01
CA ILE A 170 7.04 20.50 19.19
C ILE A 170 8.51 20.84 19.39
N GLY A 171 9.18 21.23 18.30
CA GLY A 171 10.52 21.80 18.35
C GLY A 171 10.50 23.02 19.26
N TYR A 172 10.98 22.85 20.49
CA TYR A 172 11.44 23.95 21.31
C TYR A 172 12.64 24.55 20.58
N ASN A 173 12.39 25.58 19.75
CA ASN A 173 13.44 26.52 19.41
C ASN A 173 13.77 27.28 20.69
N GLU A 174 14.77 26.77 21.42
CA GLU A 174 15.51 27.53 22.41
C GLU A 174 16.15 28.75 21.72
N SER A 175 15.43 29.87 21.74
CA SER A 175 16.07 31.18 21.73
C SER A 175 15.84 31.79 23.11
N PHE A 176 16.65 31.38 24.07
CA PHE A 176 16.87 32.17 25.29
C PHE A 176 17.45 33.52 24.87
N LYS A 177 16.58 34.52 24.72
CA LYS A 177 17.00 35.91 24.86
C LYS A 177 17.00 36.21 26.35
N GLU A 178 18.19 36.27 26.93
CA GLU A 178 18.41 36.81 28.27
C GLU A 178 17.67 38.14 28.42
N ASN A 179 16.72 38.19 29.38
CA ASN A 179 15.98 39.39 29.71
C ASN A 179 16.82 40.20 30.73
N PRO A 180 17.02 41.52 30.56
CA PRO A 180 18.05 42.30 31.26
C PRO A 180 17.71 42.67 32.72
N PHE A 181 16.87 41.91 33.41
CA PHE A 181 16.39 42.27 34.75
C PHE A 181 17.19 41.68 35.93
N ILE A 182 18.27 40.92 35.68
CA ILE A 182 19.24 40.57 36.73
C ILE A 182 20.32 41.66 36.77
N LYS A 183 19.92 42.86 37.20
CA LYS A 183 20.80 43.94 37.68
C LYS A 183 19.94 44.98 38.39
N LEU A 184 19.32 44.61 39.52
CA LEU A 184 19.01 45.52 40.63
C LEU A 184 18.23 44.72 41.69
N LEU A 185 18.98 44.13 42.62
CA LEU A 185 18.74 44.03 44.07
C LEU A 185 19.73 43.04 44.67
#